data_AF-A0A1G3QWZ0-F1
#
_entry.id   AF-A0A1G3QWZ0-F1
#
_cell.length_a   1.000
_cell.length_b   1.000
_cell.length_c   1.000
_cell.angle_alpha   90.00
_cell.angle_beta   90.00
_cell.angle_gamma   90.00
#
_symmetry.space_group_name_H-M   'P 1'
#
loop_
_entity.id
_entity.type
_entity.pdbx_description
1 polymer ?
#
loop_
_entity_poly.entity_id
_entity_poly.type
_entity_poly.pdbx_seq_one_letter_code
_entity_poly.pdbx_strand_id
1 'polypeptide(L)'
;MKRPFFIFILFLFIASNGQEVKDQKENKVLKNIPDGYDTLSWGTMLTNAKDKIRGKLYFTDDKTLIISREGNLEYNYGFFYIDPGLEKAEGKEGEVREADKTAAGKKEASMKADEGKLFYVALKFPYLTMEEVRKKIEDKHGSYTNEDMNKFQGAIAWNGEKTIIIMWVDRYEDKPYCGRITYVSKEITKELNEYHLRVFNRVEREIIRKLTP
;
A
#
# COMPACT_ATOMS: atom_id res chain seq x y z
N MET A 1 39.95 -10.22 -14.44
CA MET A 1 39.46 -9.96 -13.08
C MET A 1 39.19 -8.47 -12.93
N LYS A 2 38.11 -8.13 -12.19
CA LYS A 2 37.63 -6.78 -11.79
C LYS A 2 36.76 -6.04 -12.83
N ARG A 3 35.45 -6.21 -12.66
CA ARG A 3 34.39 -5.33 -13.17
C ARG A 3 34.28 -4.13 -12.22
N PRO A 4 34.25 -2.87 -12.69
CA PRO A 4 33.80 -1.77 -11.85
C PRO A 4 32.27 -1.73 -11.84
N PHE A 5 31.74 -1.75 -10.62
CA PHE A 5 30.34 -1.61 -10.25
C PHE A 5 29.94 -0.14 -10.47
N PHE A 6 29.12 0.14 -11.48
CA PHE A 6 28.57 1.49 -11.66
C PHE A 6 27.34 1.64 -10.77
N ILE A 7 27.49 2.39 -9.68
CA ILE A 7 26.41 2.83 -8.80
C ILE A 7 25.65 3.94 -9.52
N PHE A 8 24.38 3.69 -9.82
CA PHE A 8 23.46 4.71 -10.33
C PHE A 8 23.05 5.62 -9.16
N ILE A 9 23.66 6.81 -9.09
CA ILE A 9 23.25 7.88 -8.18
C ILE A 9 22.08 8.62 -8.83
N LEU A 10 20.90 8.53 -8.23
CA LEU A 10 19.73 9.31 -8.62
C LEU A 10 19.87 10.74 -8.05
N PHE A 11 20.46 11.65 -8.84
CA PHE A 11 20.36 13.09 -8.62
C PHE A 11 19.11 13.60 -9.37
N LEU A 12 18.15 14.16 -8.63
CA LEU A 12 17.01 14.89 -9.19
C LEU A 12 16.97 16.28 -8.57
N PHE A 13 17.37 17.27 -9.38
CA PHE A 13 16.75 18.58 -9.61
C PHE A 13 17.79 19.68 -9.86
N ILE A 14 17.94 20.07 -11.13
CA ILE A 14 17.99 21.49 -11.52
C ILE A 14 17.13 21.65 -12.77
N ALA A 15 16.17 22.56 -12.67
CA ALA A 15 15.29 22.97 -13.75
C ALA A 15 16.07 23.71 -14.85
N SER A 16 15.83 23.34 -16.10
CA SER A 16 16.15 24.15 -17.27
C SER A 16 14.92 24.19 -18.16
N ASN A 17 14.48 25.41 -18.46
CA ASN A 17 13.37 25.74 -19.34
C ASN A 17 13.57 25.19 -20.77
N GLY A 18 12.47 24.79 -21.41
CA GLY A 18 12.35 24.75 -22.87
C GLY A 18 11.62 23.53 -23.43
N GLN A 19 10.34 23.73 -23.80
CA GLN A 19 9.46 22.88 -24.63
C GLN A 19 9.14 21.48 -24.05
N GLU A 20 7.91 20.98 -24.00
CA GLU A 20 6.77 21.15 -24.90
C GLU A 20 5.49 20.76 -24.14
N VAL A 21 4.36 21.31 -24.58
CA VAL A 21 3.03 21.11 -24.02
C VAL A 21 2.68 19.61 -23.96
N LYS A 22 2.58 19.06 -22.74
CA LYS A 22 1.68 17.95 -22.45
C LYS A 22 0.60 18.48 -21.53
N ASP A 23 -0.63 18.44 -22.03
CA ASP A 23 -1.84 18.68 -21.27
C ASP A 23 -1.70 18.04 -19.88
N GLN A 24 -1.54 18.89 -18.86
CA GLN A 24 -1.85 18.51 -17.51
C GLN A 24 -3.35 18.26 -17.47
N LYS A 25 -3.76 17.02 -17.78
CA LYS A 25 -5.07 16.52 -17.35
C LYS A 25 -5.14 16.81 -15.86
N GLU A 26 -6.02 17.74 -15.49
CA GLU A 26 -6.38 17.96 -14.09
C GLU A 26 -6.50 16.61 -13.39
N ASN A 27 -5.93 16.48 -12.19
CA ASN A 27 -6.07 15.30 -11.35
C ASN A 27 -7.55 15.13 -10.98
N LYS A 28 -8.34 14.59 -11.92
CA LYS A 28 -9.77 14.39 -11.77
C LYS A 28 -9.96 13.30 -10.73
N VAL A 29 -10.49 13.70 -9.57
CA VAL A 29 -10.80 12.75 -8.51
C VAL A 29 -12.16 12.10 -8.81
N LEU A 30 -12.20 10.77 -8.83
CA LEU A 30 -13.40 9.99 -9.08
C LEU A 30 -14.19 9.79 -7.78
N LYS A 31 -15.47 10.20 -7.78
CA LYS A 31 -16.36 10.06 -6.62
C LYS A 31 -16.92 8.64 -6.42
N ASN A 32 -16.86 7.81 -7.47
CA ASN A 32 -17.49 6.48 -7.48
C ASN A 32 -16.53 5.34 -7.05
N ILE A 33 -15.39 5.68 -6.45
CA ILE A 33 -14.44 4.69 -5.95
C ILE A 33 -14.65 4.55 -4.44
N PRO A 34 -14.94 3.33 -3.94
CA PRO A 34 -15.25 3.10 -2.54
C PRO A 34 -14.03 3.33 -1.63
N ASP A 35 -14.30 3.62 -0.35
CA ASP A 35 -13.31 3.76 0.73
C ASP A 35 -12.89 2.40 1.30
N GLY A 36 -12.46 1.50 0.42
CA GLY A 36 -12.22 0.11 0.77
C GLY A 36 -12.11 -0.82 -0.42
N TYR A 37 -12.18 -2.11 -0.12
CA TYR A 37 -12.26 -3.19 -1.09
C TYR A 37 -13.41 -4.14 -0.74
N ASP A 38 -14.32 -4.32 -1.70
CA ASP A 38 -15.52 -5.16 -1.54
C ASP A 38 -16.34 -4.71 -0.31
N THR A 39 -16.47 -5.55 0.72
CA THR A 39 -17.18 -5.24 1.97
C THR A 39 -16.29 -4.67 3.08
N LEU A 40 -14.98 -4.58 2.84
CA LEU A 40 -13.98 -4.13 3.81
C LEU A 40 -13.61 -2.68 3.59
N SER A 41 -13.80 -1.83 4.59
CA SER A 41 -13.32 -0.45 4.57
C SER A 41 -11.82 -0.37 4.89
N TRP A 42 -11.15 0.66 4.39
CA TRP A 42 -9.79 0.98 4.85
C TRP A 42 -9.76 1.23 6.36
N GLY A 43 -8.65 0.85 6.98
CA GLY A 43 -8.50 0.92 8.42
C GLY A 43 -9.13 -0.26 9.19
N THR A 44 -9.84 -1.18 8.51
CA THR A 44 -10.38 -2.38 9.17
C THR A 44 -9.23 -3.19 9.77
N MET A 45 -9.31 -3.45 11.06
CA MET A 45 -8.31 -4.23 11.77
C MET A 45 -8.28 -5.69 11.29
N LEU A 46 -7.10 -6.31 11.36
CA LEU A 46 -6.87 -7.67 10.88
C LEU A 46 -7.86 -8.69 11.46
N THR A 47 -8.10 -8.68 12.77
CA THR A 47 -9.07 -9.59 13.42
C THR A 47 -10.49 -9.43 12.85
N ASN A 48 -10.93 -8.19 12.62
CA ASN A 48 -12.25 -7.88 12.07
C ASN A 48 -12.35 -8.16 10.56
N ALA A 49 -11.22 -8.30 9.87
CA ALA A 49 -11.18 -8.56 8.44
C ALA A 49 -11.31 -10.05 8.12
N LYS A 50 -10.80 -10.96 8.97
CA LYS A 50 -10.69 -12.40 8.69
C LYS A 50 -11.99 -13.03 8.17
N ASP A 51 -13.13 -12.69 8.78
CA ASP A 51 -14.44 -13.28 8.42
C ASP A 51 -15.09 -12.66 7.18
N LYS A 52 -14.56 -11.54 6.68
CA LYS A 52 -15.09 -10.79 5.53
C LYS A 52 -14.20 -10.89 4.29
N ILE A 53 -13.10 -11.63 4.40
CA ILE A 53 -12.17 -11.85 3.29
C ILE A 53 -12.83 -12.72 2.24
N ARG A 54 -12.60 -12.34 0.98
CA ARG A 54 -13.13 -13.05 -0.17
C ARG A 54 -12.32 -14.31 -0.44
N GLY A 55 -12.98 -15.40 -0.82
CA GLY A 55 -12.32 -16.66 -1.15
C GLY A 55 -11.85 -17.46 0.06
N LYS A 56 -11.14 -18.55 -0.19
CA LYS A 56 -10.60 -19.44 0.86
C LYS A 56 -9.27 -18.92 1.35
N LEU A 57 -9.10 -18.77 2.66
CA LEU A 57 -7.83 -18.38 3.27
C LEU A 57 -6.74 -19.40 2.91
N TYR A 58 -5.65 -18.90 2.36
CA TYR A 58 -4.48 -19.68 1.93
C TYR A 58 -3.28 -19.44 2.84
N PHE A 59 -3.06 -18.20 3.27
CA PHE A 59 -1.95 -17.82 4.14
C PHE A 59 -2.31 -16.62 5.02
N THR A 60 -1.74 -16.55 6.22
CA THR A 60 -1.76 -15.39 7.11
C THR A 60 -0.45 -15.35 7.88
N ASP A 61 0.17 -14.18 8.03
CA ASP A 61 1.29 -13.95 8.97
C ASP A 61 0.82 -13.34 10.31
N ASP A 62 -0.50 -13.26 10.49
CA ASP A 62 -1.22 -12.73 11.65
C ASP A 62 -1.02 -11.25 11.96
N LYS A 63 -0.20 -10.52 11.20
CA LYS A 63 0.09 -9.10 11.46
C LYS A 63 -0.06 -8.19 10.25
N THR A 64 0.45 -8.61 9.10
CA THR A 64 0.67 -7.73 7.95
C THR A 64 0.06 -8.23 6.65
N LEU A 65 -0.23 -9.52 6.53
CA LEU A 65 -0.65 -10.13 5.28
C LEU A 65 -1.66 -11.25 5.50
N ILE A 66 -2.76 -11.18 4.76
CA ILE A 66 -3.63 -12.33 4.51
C ILE A 66 -3.69 -12.58 3.00
N ILE A 67 -3.54 -13.84 2.60
CA ILE A 67 -3.72 -14.30 1.22
C ILE A 67 -4.91 -15.25 1.19
N SER A 68 -5.83 -15.02 0.26
CA SER A 68 -6.94 -15.92 -0.03
C SER A 68 -7.06 -16.21 -1.52
N ARG A 69 -7.78 -17.29 -1.87
CA ARG A 69 -7.97 -17.72 -3.27
C ARG A 69 -9.42 -18.08 -3.57
N GLU A 70 -9.89 -17.67 -4.75
CA GLU A 70 -11.20 -18.03 -5.29
C GLU A 70 -11.04 -18.42 -6.78
N GLY A 71 -11.03 -19.72 -7.06
CA GLY A 71 -10.72 -20.22 -8.41
C GLY A 71 -9.32 -19.80 -8.85
N ASN A 72 -9.23 -19.06 -9.96
CA ASN A 72 -7.98 -18.54 -10.50
C ASN A 72 -7.60 -17.16 -9.95
N LEU A 73 -8.36 -16.63 -8.97
CA LEU A 73 -8.09 -15.34 -8.34
C LEU A 73 -7.34 -15.56 -7.02
N GLU A 74 -6.26 -14.81 -6.85
CA GLU A 74 -5.54 -14.69 -5.57
C GLU A 74 -5.67 -13.25 -5.05
N TYR A 75 -6.04 -13.10 -3.79
CA TYR A 75 -6.23 -11.81 -3.12
C TYR A 75 -5.17 -11.67 -2.03
N ASN A 76 -4.41 -10.59 -2.07
CA ASN A 76 -3.40 -10.26 -1.07
C ASN A 76 -3.84 -9.02 -0.30
N TYR A 77 -4.27 -9.21 0.94
CA TYR A 77 -4.70 -8.15 1.86
C TYR A 77 -3.52 -7.72 2.73
N GLY A 78 -3.10 -6.47 2.57
CA GLY A 78 -2.00 -5.86 3.33
C GLY A 78 -2.51 -5.01 4.48
N PHE A 79 -1.96 -5.25 5.66
CA PHE A 79 -2.28 -4.60 6.90
C PHE A 79 -1.07 -3.79 7.39
N PHE A 80 -1.28 -2.50 7.65
CA PHE A 80 -0.26 -1.63 8.17
C PHE A 80 -0.18 -1.83 9.68
N TYR A 81 0.91 -2.44 10.12
CA TYR A 81 1.23 -2.68 11.51
C TYR A 81 2.31 -1.71 11.98
N ILE A 82 2.06 -1.06 13.10
CA ILE A 82 3.03 -0.23 13.82
C ILE A 82 3.54 -1.07 14.98
N ASP A 83 4.86 -1.21 15.09
CA ASP A 83 5.47 -1.97 16.19
C ASP A 83 5.42 -1.13 17.48
N PRO A 84 4.68 -1.56 18.52
CA PRO A 84 4.54 -0.81 19.76
C PRO A 84 5.87 -0.62 20.51
N GLY A 85 6.85 -1.49 20.28
CA GLY A 85 8.20 -1.34 20.84
C GLY A 85 8.94 -0.13 20.28
N LEU A 86 8.58 0.31 19.07
CA LEU A 86 9.17 1.49 18.43
C LEU A 86 8.49 2.79 18.86
N GLU A 87 7.18 2.78 19.09
CA GLU A 87 6.46 3.96 19.60
C GLU A 87 6.82 4.29 21.06
N LYS A 88 6.99 3.27 21.91
CA LYS A 88 7.38 3.47 23.32
C LYS A 88 8.77 4.09 23.49
N ALA A 89 9.67 3.91 22.52
CA ALA A 89 10.98 4.53 22.53
C ALA A 89 10.95 6.06 22.24
N GLU A 90 9.83 6.59 21.72
CA GLU A 90 9.63 8.02 21.42
C GLU A 90 8.75 8.73 22.48
N GLY A 91 8.10 7.97 23.36
CA GLY A 91 7.28 8.49 24.46
C GLY A 91 8.08 8.64 25.77
N LYS A 92 8.43 9.88 26.09
CA LYS A 92 8.71 10.46 27.42
C LYS A 92 8.69 9.49 28.61
N GLU A 93 9.79 9.42 29.36
CA GLU A 93 9.71 9.26 30.82
C GLU A 93 8.75 10.34 31.35
N GLY A 94 7.52 9.96 31.65
CA GLY A 94 6.46 10.91 31.99
C GLY A 94 5.27 10.20 32.61
N GLU A 95 5.30 10.11 33.94
CA GLU A 95 4.20 9.78 34.86
C GLU A 95 3.30 8.60 34.50
N VAL A 96 3.64 7.43 35.05
CA VAL A 96 2.63 6.48 35.50
C VAL A 96 1.83 7.15 36.62
N ARG A 97 0.65 7.69 36.31
CA ARG A 97 -0.40 7.85 37.33
C ARG A 97 -1.25 6.59 37.31
N GLU A 98 -1.05 5.79 38.35
CA GLU A 98 -1.95 4.72 38.73
C GLU A 98 -3.37 5.30 38.92
N ALA A 99 -4.31 4.79 38.13
CA ALA A 99 -5.70 4.76 38.51
C ALA A 99 -6.25 3.39 38.07
N ASP A 100 -6.56 2.61 39.09
CA ASP A 100 -7.15 1.29 39.09
C ASP A 100 -8.48 1.26 38.29
N LYS A 101 -8.65 0.22 37.45
CA LYS A 101 -9.93 -0.41 37.03
C LYS A 101 -9.73 -1.45 35.90
N THR A 102 -10.04 -2.70 36.26
CA THR A 102 -10.42 -3.89 35.47
C THR A 102 -9.47 -4.42 34.37
N ALA A 103 -8.76 -5.51 34.73
CA ALA A 103 -7.79 -6.24 33.92
C ALA A 103 -8.34 -6.97 32.66
N ALA A 104 -9.67 -7.08 32.50
CA ALA A 104 -10.27 -7.75 31.35
C ALA A 104 -10.42 -6.83 30.11
N GLY A 105 -10.83 -5.56 30.31
CA GLY A 105 -11.00 -4.59 29.22
C GLY A 105 -9.69 -4.06 28.63
N LYS A 106 -8.62 -4.03 29.43
CA LYS A 106 -7.28 -3.63 28.97
C LYS A 106 -6.66 -4.64 28.01
N LYS A 107 -6.89 -5.95 28.19
CA LYS A 107 -6.33 -6.99 27.29
C LYS A 107 -6.93 -6.93 25.89
N GLU A 108 -8.24 -6.77 25.76
CA GLU A 108 -8.89 -6.64 24.45
C GLU A 108 -8.55 -5.32 23.76
N ALA A 109 -8.49 -4.20 24.50
CA ALA A 109 -8.08 -2.91 23.95
C ALA A 109 -6.59 -2.90 23.55
N SER A 110 -5.72 -3.58 24.30
CA SER A 110 -4.31 -3.71 23.95
C SER A 110 -4.06 -4.67 22.77
N MET A 111 -4.89 -5.72 22.62
CA MET A 111 -4.82 -6.63 21.47
C MET A 111 -5.29 -5.94 20.17
N LYS A 112 -6.28 -5.04 20.25
CA LYS A 112 -6.72 -4.21 19.11
C LYS A 112 -5.74 -3.11 18.72
N ALA A 113 -4.82 -2.75 19.61
CA ALA A 113 -3.76 -1.78 19.33
C ALA A 113 -2.48 -2.44 18.75
N ASP A 114 -2.39 -3.78 18.81
CA ASP A 114 -1.23 -4.57 18.34
C ASP A 114 -1.56 -5.34 17.05
N GLU A 115 -2.55 -4.88 16.29
CA GLU A 115 -2.93 -5.49 15.02
C GLU A 115 -2.85 -4.48 13.87
N GLY A 116 -2.51 -4.98 12.69
CA GLY A 116 -2.41 -4.14 11.51
C GLY A 116 -3.78 -3.72 10.98
N LYS A 117 -3.83 -2.52 10.39
CA LYS A 117 -5.04 -1.98 9.75
C LYS A 117 -5.00 -2.12 8.23
N LEU A 118 -6.08 -2.60 7.62
CA LEU A 118 -6.16 -2.84 6.18
C LEU A 118 -5.93 -1.55 5.39
N PHE A 119 -5.02 -1.56 4.43
CA PHE A 119 -4.76 -0.41 3.56
C PHE A 119 -4.48 -0.77 2.11
N TYR A 120 -4.29 -2.06 1.82
CA TYR A 120 -3.82 -2.56 0.54
C TYR A 120 -4.57 -3.85 0.20
N VAL A 121 -5.06 -3.97 -1.03
CA VAL A 121 -5.52 -5.23 -1.60
C VAL A 121 -4.98 -5.38 -3.01
N ALA A 122 -4.22 -6.44 -3.28
CA ALA A 122 -3.85 -6.82 -4.63
C ALA A 122 -4.63 -8.06 -5.08
N LEU A 123 -5.32 -7.92 -6.21
CA LEU A 123 -5.94 -9.01 -6.93
C LEU A 123 -4.98 -9.49 -8.00
N LYS A 124 -4.60 -10.76 -7.95
CA LYS A 124 -3.79 -11.44 -8.97
C LYS A 124 -4.63 -12.48 -9.69
N PHE A 125 -4.42 -12.59 -10.98
CA PHE A 125 -5.16 -13.49 -11.87
C PHE A 125 -4.31 -13.84 -13.09
N PRO A 126 -4.66 -14.89 -13.86
CA PRO A 126 -4.00 -15.19 -15.13
C PRO A 126 -3.98 -13.98 -16.05
N TYR A 127 -2.95 -13.87 -16.89
CA TYR A 127 -2.85 -12.75 -17.81
C TYR A 127 -4.10 -12.63 -18.70
N LEU A 128 -4.76 -11.48 -18.61
CA LEU A 128 -5.87 -11.07 -19.47
C LEU A 128 -5.43 -9.91 -20.35
N THR A 129 -6.11 -9.68 -21.46
CA THR A 129 -5.81 -8.53 -22.31
C THR A 129 -6.05 -7.24 -21.53
N MET A 130 -5.15 -6.27 -21.72
CA MET A 130 -5.23 -5.00 -20.99
C MET A 130 -6.57 -4.28 -21.25
N GLU A 131 -7.09 -4.35 -22.48
CA GLU A 131 -8.33 -3.72 -22.89
C GLU A 131 -9.55 -4.31 -22.17
N GLU A 132 -9.64 -5.64 -22.03
CA GLU A 132 -10.74 -6.29 -21.33
C GLU A 132 -10.77 -5.93 -19.85
N VAL A 133 -9.60 -5.90 -19.21
CA VAL A 133 -9.49 -5.55 -17.79
C VAL A 133 -9.80 -4.07 -17.60
N ARG A 134 -9.24 -3.19 -18.44
CA ARG A 134 -9.50 -1.74 -18.42
C ARG A 134 -10.99 -1.47 -18.52
N LYS A 135 -11.66 -2.05 -19.53
CA LYS A 135 -13.10 -1.86 -19.74
C LYS A 135 -13.91 -2.23 -18.50
N LYS A 136 -13.60 -3.36 -17.86
CA LYS A 136 -14.30 -3.78 -16.63
C LYS A 136 -14.11 -2.81 -15.45
N ILE A 137 -12.95 -2.17 -15.34
CA ILE A 137 -12.71 -1.16 -14.30
C ILE A 137 -13.45 0.13 -14.65
N GLU A 138 -13.42 0.55 -15.92
CA GLU A 138 -14.09 1.76 -16.40
C GLU A 138 -15.62 1.65 -16.29
N ASP A 139 -16.20 0.49 -16.60
CA ASP A 139 -17.63 0.23 -16.44
C ASP A 139 -18.08 0.39 -14.97
N LYS A 140 -17.18 0.15 -14.01
CA LYS A 140 -17.47 0.25 -12.56
C LYS A 140 -17.18 1.62 -11.96
N HIS A 141 -16.10 2.27 -12.39
CA HIS A 141 -15.54 3.44 -11.70
C HIS A 141 -15.41 4.68 -12.59
N GLY A 142 -15.67 4.56 -13.89
CA GLY A 142 -15.44 5.59 -14.90
C GLY A 142 -14.03 5.56 -15.49
N SER A 143 -13.74 6.48 -16.41
CA SER A 143 -12.45 6.55 -17.10
C SER A 143 -11.26 6.73 -16.15
N TYR A 144 -10.10 6.19 -16.51
CA TYR A 144 -8.87 6.35 -15.75
C TYR A 144 -8.47 7.83 -15.62
N THR A 145 -7.73 8.13 -14.56
CA THR A 145 -7.31 9.49 -14.24
C THR A 145 -5.86 9.73 -14.63
N ASN A 146 -5.02 8.70 -14.49
CA ASN A 146 -3.58 8.78 -14.74
C ASN A 146 -3.13 7.51 -15.49
N GLU A 147 -2.10 7.66 -16.31
CA GLU A 147 -1.50 6.59 -17.09
C GLU A 147 0.01 6.84 -17.17
N ASP A 148 0.80 5.82 -16.85
CA ASP A 148 2.24 5.79 -17.07
C ASP A 148 2.57 4.51 -17.82
N MET A 149 2.60 4.62 -19.15
CA MET A 149 2.78 3.50 -20.07
C MET A 149 3.94 3.76 -21.02
N ASN A 150 4.81 2.76 -21.18
CA ASN A 150 5.93 2.80 -22.10
C ASN A 150 6.06 1.44 -22.79
N LYS A 151 5.98 1.37 -24.12
CA LYS A 151 6.12 0.11 -24.91
C LYS A 151 5.28 -1.05 -24.35
N PHE A 152 3.98 -0.84 -24.17
CA PHE A 152 3.01 -1.86 -23.71
C PHE A 152 3.22 -2.40 -22.28
N GLN A 153 3.95 -1.67 -21.44
CA GLN A 153 4.13 -1.99 -20.03
C GLN A 153 4.02 -0.71 -19.19
N GLY A 154 3.63 -0.86 -17.92
CA GLY A 154 3.49 0.25 -16.99
C GLY A 154 2.27 0.11 -16.09
N ALA A 155 1.61 1.23 -15.82
CA ALA A 155 0.46 1.28 -14.93
C ALA A 155 -0.60 2.26 -15.41
N ILE A 156 -1.86 1.90 -15.18
CA ILE A 156 -3.02 2.75 -15.40
C ILE A 156 -3.75 2.89 -14.07
N ALA A 157 -4.06 4.13 -13.69
CA ALA A 157 -4.59 4.43 -12.37
C ALA A 157 -5.90 5.20 -12.41
N TRP A 158 -6.76 4.86 -11.44
CA TRP A 158 -8.00 5.55 -11.14
C TRP A 158 -7.90 6.15 -9.74
N ASN A 159 -7.77 7.47 -9.69
CA ASN A 159 -7.64 8.21 -8.44
C ASN A 159 -9.02 8.58 -7.89
N GLY A 160 -9.45 7.89 -6.84
CA GLY A 160 -10.61 8.26 -6.02
C GLY A 160 -10.24 9.23 -4.90
N GLU A 161 -11.22 9.62 -4.08
CA GLU A 161 -10.96 10.52 -2.94
C GLU A 161 -10.01 9.89 -1.94
N LYS A 162 -10.28 8.65 -1.53
CA LYS A 162 -9.51 7.91 -0.53
C LYS A 162 -8.73 6.71 -1.08
N THR A 163 -9.13 6.20 -2.24
CA THR A 163 -8.57 4.98 -2.82
C THR A 163 -7.91 5.26 -4.16
N ILE A 164 -6.80 4.60 -4.44
CA ILE A 164 -6.23 4.49 -5.78
C ILE A 164 -6.41 3.05 -6.25
N ILE A 165 -6.96 2.88 -7.45
CA ILE A 165 -6.95 1.60 -8.16
C ILE A 165 -5.83 1.68 -9.19
N ILE A 166 -4.94 0.70 -9.21
CA ILE A 166 -3.81 0.61 -10.14
C ILE A 166 -3.92 -0.71 -10.89
N MET A 167 -4.09 -0.63 -12.21
CA MET A 167 -3.94 -1.78 -13.11
C MET A 167 -2.49 -1.83 -13.58
N TRP A 168 -1.82 -2.94 -13.30
CA TRP A 168 -0.45 -3.16 -13.76
C TRP A 168 -0.47 -3.85 -15.12
N VAL A 169 0.25 -3.27 -16.08
CA VAL A 169 0.33 -3.77 -17.45
C VAL A 169 1.73 -4.29 -17.70
N ASP A 170 1.81 -5.55 -18.12
CA ASP A 170 3.04 -6.21 -18.54
C ASP A 170 3.00 -6.45 -20.05
N ARG A 171 4.16 -6.36 -20.69
CA ARG A 171 4.31 -6.72 -22.10
C ARG A 171 4.64 -8.21 -22.21
N TYR A 172 3.83 -8.93 -22.98
CA TYR A 172 4.11 -10.31 -23.36
C TYR A 172 3.89 -10.46 -24.87
N GLU A 173 4.89 -11.00 -25.59
CA GLU A 173 4.85 -11.14 -27.07
C GLU A 173 4.39 -9.86 -27.78
N ASP A 174 4.94 -8.71 -27.35
CA ASP A 174 4.65 -7.39 -27.90
C ASP A 174 3.20 -6.91 -27.79
N LYS A 175 2.45 -7.50 -26.87
CA LYS A 175 1.07 -7.13 -26.55
C LYS A 175 0.92 -6.79 -25.05
N PRO A 176 0.02 -5.87 -24.71
CA PRO A 176 -0.23 -5.47 -23.32
C PRO A 176 -1.19 -6.46 -22.62
N TYR A 177 -0.76 -7.00 -21.49
CA TYR A 177 -1.57 -7.85 -20.65
C TYR A 177 -1.60 -7.34 -19.21
N CYS A 178 -2.62 -7.72 -18.46
CA CYS A 178 -2.75 -7.43 -17.04
C CYS A 178 -2.92 -8.74 -16.28
N GLY A 179 -2.10 -8.92 -15.24
CA GLY A 179 -2.22 -10.03 -14.28
C GLY A 179 -2.43 -9.56 -12.84
N ARG A 180 -2.49 -8.24 -12.61
CA ARG A 180 -2.63 -7.67 -11.27
C ARG A 180 -3.35 -6.32 -11.25
N ILE A 181 -4.30 -6.19 -10.34
CA ILE A 181 -4.92 -4.92 -9.95
C ILE A 181 -4.60 -4.67 -8.47
N THR A 182 -4.26 -3.44 -8.11
CA THR A 182 -3.98 -3.03 -6.74
C THR A 182 -4.95 -1.94 -6.31
N TYR A 183 -5.53 -2.10 -5.14
CA TYR A 183 -6.34 -1.11 -4.44
C TYR A 183 -5.56 -0.65 -3.23
N VAL A 184 -5.45 0.66 -3.03
CA VAL A 184 -4.66 1.21 -1.93
C VAL A 184 -5.31 2.45 -1.32
N SER A 185 -5.29 2.53 0.01
CA SER A 185 -5.70 3.70 0.78
C SER A 185 -4.65 4.81 0.67
N LYS A 186 -5.06 6.00 0.22
CA LYS A 186 -4.19 7.18 0.14
C LYS A 186 -3.75 7.66 1.52
N GLU A 187 -4.67 7.68 2.47
CA GLU A 187 -4.44 8.18 3.83
C GLU A 187 -3.45 7.28 4.57
N ILE A 188 -3.75 5.99 4.65
CA ILE A 188 -2.90 5.06 5.41
C ILE A 188 -1.54 4.88 4.72
N THR A 189 -1.46 4.99 3.39
CA THR A 189 -0.16 4.97 2.70
C THR A 189 0.71 6.17 3.05
N LYS A 190 0.12 7.36 3.28
CA LYS A 190 0.88 8.51 3.79
C LYS A 190 1.42 8.22 5.19
N GLU A 191 0.57 7.69 6.08
CA GLU A 191 1.00 7.31 7.44
C GLU A 191 2.12 6.26 7.40
N LEU A 192 2.02 5.25 6.54
CA LEU A 192 3.06 4.23 6.34
C LEU A 192 4.39 4.86 5.91
N ASN A 193 4.35 5.80 4.96
CA ASN A 193 5.56 6.50 4.51
C ASN A 193 6.18 7.34 5.63
N GLU A 194 5.36 8.05 6.42
CA GLU A 194 5.82 8.81 7.58
C GLU A 194 6.46 7.91 8.64
N TYR A 195 5.84 6.77 8.94
CA TYR A 195 6.38 5.76 9.84
C TYR A 195 7.71 5.19 9.33
N HIS A 196 7.79 4.86 8.03
CA HIS A 196 9.01 4.39 7.39
C HIS A 196 10.15 5.41 7.60
N LEU A 197 9.94 6.67 7.21
CA LEU A 197 10.94 7.73 7.39
C LEU A 197 11.39 7.86 8.86
N ARG A 198 10.47 7.68 9.80
CA ARG A 198 10.78 7.75 11.24
C ARG A 198 11.68 6.60 11.70
N VAL A 199 11.33 5.37 11.34
CA VAL A 199 12.06 4.16 11.75
C VAL A 199 13.46 4.13 11.14
N PHE A 200 13.61 4.43 9.85
CA PHE A 200 14.92 4.38 9.19
C PHE A 200 15.87 5.46 9.72
N ASN A 201 15.39 6.69 9.92
CA ASN A 201 16.18 7.73 10.58
C ASN A 201 16.61 7.32 12.00
N ARG A 202 15.81 6.52 12.71
CA ARG A 202 16.17 6.00 14.05
C ARG A 202 17.26 4.94 13.97
N VAL A 203 17.16 3.98 13.06
CA VAL A 203 18.20 2.94 12.86
C VAL A 203 19.52 3.60 12.51
N GLU A 204 19.51 4.59 11.61
CA GLU A 204 20.69 5.39 11.29
C GLU A 204 21.27 6.10 12.52
N ARG A 205 20.43 6.76 13.33
CA ARG A 205 20.87 7.39 14.60
C ARG A 205 21.42 6.40 15.62
N GLU A 206 20.83 5.21 15.74
CA GLU A 206 21.32 4.15 16.62
C GLU A 206 22.68 3.62 16.15
N ILE A 207 22.87 3.45 14.84
CA ILE A 207 24.17 3.08 14.26
C ILE A 207 25.21 4.16 14.59
N ILE A 208 24.90 5.44 14.39
CA ILE A 208 25.81 6.55 14.72
C ILE A 208 26.17 6.55 16.22
N ARG A 209 25.19 6.36 17.12
CA ARG A 209 25.46 6.28 18.58
C ARG A 209 26.39 5.13 18.96
N LYS A 210 26.32 3.99 18.25
CA LYS A 210 27.20 2.83 18.47
C LYS A 210 28.60 3.01 17.86
N LEU A 211 28.79 4.02 17.00
CA LEU A 211 30.06 4.32 16.35
C LEU A 211 30.89 5.37 17.09
N THR A 212 30.27 6.17 17.96
CA THR A 212 31.01 7.10 18.84
C THR A 212 31.60 6.30 20.02
N PRO A 213 32.93 6.28 20.21
CA PRO A 213 33.59 5.52 21.27
C PRO A 213 33.25 6.01 22.69
#